data_AF-A0A2G8LKI8-F1
#
_entry.id   AF-A0A2G8LKI8-F1
#
_cell.length_a   1.000
_cell.length_b   1.000
_cell.length_c   1.000
_cell.angle_alpha   90.00
_cell.angle_beta   90.00
_cell.angle_gamma   90.00
#
_symmetry.space_group_name_H-M   'P 1'
#
loop_
_entity.id
_entity.type
_entity.pdbx_description
1 polymer ?
#
loop_
_entity_poly.entity_id
_entity_poly.type
_entity_poly.pdbx_seq_one_letter_code
_entity_poly.pdbx_strand_id
1 'polypeptide(L)'
;MSVQFERVIFLSDSIIALSWIRGQSRQYKSFVANRVAEIQSQTDPSDWRHIPGEHNVADKVSRGVSVKDLKGAWKDGPAFLRLPEEEWPKCIPKADVIEIDKEKKKESTVLLTRGVEGAIDYKKFSSWRNLIRVTAYVFRFLTNLKAKCLEKDGPLSVEELSMAENNWIRENTEKVTR
;
A
#
# COMPACT_ATOMS: atom_id res chain seq x y z
N MET A 1 31.03 35.75 -10.95
CA MET A 1 29.92 35.65 -11.91
C MET A 1 29.08 34.45 -11.51
N SER A 2 27.80 34.65 -11.16
CA SER A 2 26.85 33.55 -11.00
C SER A 2 26.35 33.14 -12.37
N VAL A 3 26.57 31.90 -12.78
CA VAL A 3 25.91 31.35 -13.97
C VAL A 3 24.45 31.11 -13.60
N GLN A 4 23.54 31.71 -14.36
CA GLN A 4 22.10 31.49 -14.23
C GLN A 4 21.66 30.58 -15.37
N PHE A 5 20.96 29.50 -15.04
CA PHE A 5 20.42 28.58 -16.03
C PHE A 5 18.99 29.01 -16.38
N GLU A 6 18.71 29.18 -17.68
CA GLU A 6 17.36 29.52 -18.16
C GLU A 6 16.39 28.35 -17.96
N ARG A 7 16.85 27.12 -18.17
CA ARG A 7 16.05 25.90 -18.03
C ARG A 7 16.93 24.71 -17.63
N VAL A 8 16.37 23.82 -16.80
CA VAL A 8 17.00 22.56 -16.39
C VAL A 8 16.12 21.40 -16.87
N ILE A 9 16.71 20.40 -17.52
CA ILE A 9 16.02 19.18 -17.95
C ILE A 9 16.70 17.99 -17.30
N PHE A 10 15.89 17.07 -16.76
CA PHE A 10 16.38 15.85 -16.12
C PHE A 10 16.12 14.66 -17.06
N LEU A 11 17.15 13.84 -17.30
CA LEU A 11 17.08 12.69 -18.19
C LEU A 11 17.25 11.40 -17.41
N SER A 12 16.34 10.44 -17.59
CA SER A 12 16.42 9.11 -16.98
C SER A 12 16.01 8.03 -17.97
N ASP A 13 16.63 6.87 -17.88
CA ASP A 13 16.23 5.66 -18.62
C ASP A 13 15.23 4.78 -17.86
N SER A 14 14.94 5.11 -16.60
CA SER A 14 13.97 4.35 -15.79
C SER A 14 12.57 4.89 -15.98
N ILE A 15 11.82 4.26 -16.88
CA ILE A 15 10.39 4.55 -17.10
C ILE A 15 9.60 4.42 -15.80
N ILE A 16 9.89 3.39 -15.00
CA ILE A 16 9.20 3.14 -13.74
C ILE A 16 9.43 4.31 -12.77
N ALA A 17 10.66 4.78 -12.63
CA ALA A 17 10.97 5.93 -11.78
C ALA A 17 10.28 7.21 -12.31
N LEU A 18 10.31 7.45 -13.63
CA LEU A 18 9.62 8.59 -14.25
C LEU A 18 8.10 8.52 -14.03
N SER A 19 7.51 7.32 -14.09
CA SER A 19 6.10 7.11 -13.76
C SER A 19 5.78 7.44 -12.30
N TRP A 20 6.67 7.09 -11.37
CA TRP A 20 6.51 7.49 -9.97
C TRP A 20 6.65 9.01 -9.76
N ILE A 21 7.63 9.64 -10.41
CA ILE A 21 7.86 11.10 -10.34
C ILE A 21 6.65 11.89 -10.86
N ARG A 22 5.96 11.38 -11.89
CA ARG A 22 4.72 11.98 -12.43
C ARG A 22 3.46 11.63 -11.64
N GLY A 23 3.54 10.63 -10.75
CA GLY A 23 2.42 10.17 -9.93
C GLY A 23 2.27 10.92 -8.62
N GLN A 24 1.29 10.52 -7.81
CA GLN A 24 1.10 11.07 -6.47
C GLN A 24 1.98 10.33 -5.47
N SER A 25 3.02 11.01 -4.95
CA SER A 25 3.98 10.44 -3.99
C SER A 25 3.34 9.63 -2.86
N ARG A 26 2.25 10.15 -2.26
CA ARG A 26 1.51 9.54 -1.15
C ARG A 26 0.95 8.13 -1.42
N GLN A 27 0.78 7.76 -2.69
CA GLN A 27 0.25 6.45 -3.11
C GLN A 27 1.29 5.33 -2.97
N TYR A 28 2.59 5.64 -2.90
CA TYR A 28 3.67 4.65 -2.86
C TYR A 28 4.10 4.31 -1.43
N LYS A 29 4.77 3.17 -1.21
CA LYS A 29 5.37 2.85 0.09
C LYS A 29 6.41 3.92 0.49
N SER A 30 6.69 4.01 1.79
CA SER A 30 7.43 5.13 2.39
C SER A 30 8.75 5.46 1.71
N PHE A 31 9.52 4.46 1.27
CA PHE A 31 10.81 4.68 0.62
C PHE A 31 10.68 5.47 -0.69
N VAL A 32 9.76 5.06 -1.57
CA VAL A 32 9.51 5.74 -2.85
C VAL A 32 8.74 7.02 -2.64
N ALA A 33 7.72 7.03 -1.77
CA ALA A 33 6.93 8.21 -1.47
C ALA A 33 7.80 9.41 -1.04
N ASN A 34 8.73 9.19 -0.11
CA ASN A 34 9.57 10.26 0.42
C ASN A 34 10.50 10.84 -0.66
N ARG A 35 11.10 9.99 -1.51
CA ARG A 35 11.99 10.43 -2.59
C ARG A 35 11.24 11.16 -3.70
N VAL A 36 10.08 10.64 -4.09
CA VAL A 36 9.23 11.30 -5.08
C VAL A 36 8.78 12.67 -4.56
N ALA A 37 8.39 12.76 -3.28
CA ALA A 37 8.02 14.04 -2.67
C ALA A 37 9.18 15.03 -2.63
N GLU A 38 10.39 14.57 -2.31
CA GLU A 38 11.60 15.41 -2.35
C GLU A 38 11.89 15.93 -3.75
N ILE A 39 11.87 15.07 -4.77
CA ILE A 39 12.06 15.45 -6.18
C ILE A 39 11.00 16.48 -6.60
N GLN A 40 9.73 16.22 -6.30
CA GLN A 40 8.60 17.10 -6.63
C GLN A 40 8.66 18.45 -5.88
N SER A 41 9.35 18.52 -4.73
CA SER A 41 9.54 19.77 -4.00
C SER A 41 10.63 20.67 -4.57
N GLN A 42 11.54 20.11 -5.37
CA GLN A 42 12.72 20.80 -5.91
C GLN A 42 12.66 21.01 -7.43
N THR A 43 11.84 20.23 -8.13
CA THR A 43 11.79 20.19 -9.60
C THR A 43 10.36 19.99 -10.09
N ASP A 44 10.04 20.47 -11.29
CA ASP A 44 8.76 20.15 -11.93
C ASP A 44 8.83 18.75 -12.57
N PRO A 45 7.90 17.83 -12.28
CA PRO A 45 7.78 16.56 -12.98
C PRO A 45 7.76 16.64 -14.51
N SER A 46 7.35 17.78 -15.11
CA SER A 46 7.40 17.99 -16.56
C SER A 46 8.81 18.13 -17.12
N ASP A 47 9.78 18.52 -16.29
CA ASP A 47 11.18 18.69 -16.69
C ASP A 47 11.92 17.34 -16.80
N TRP A 48 11.30 16.27 -16.32
CA TRP A 48 11.83 14.91 -16.37
C TRP A 48 11.43 14.19 -17.66
N ARG A 49 12.43 13.77 -18.43
CA ARG A 49 12.26 13.09 -19.71
C ARG A 49 12.97 11.74 -19.74
N HIS A 50 12.40 10.87 -20.57
CA HIS A 50 12.97 9.56 -20.81
C HIS A 50 14.05 9.61 -21.89
N ILE A 51 15.14 8.87 -21.70
CA ILE A 51 16.12 8.54 -22.74
C ILE A 51 16.37 7.03 -22.79
N PRO A 52 16.67 6.45 -23.95
CA PRO A 52 17.13 5.07 -24.03
C PRO A 52 18.38 4.84 -23.17
N GLY A 53 18.49 3.65 -22.56
CA GLY A 53 19.63 3.29 -21.71
C GLY A 53 20.98 3.37 -22.43
N GLU A 54 21.02 3.12 -23.75
CA GLU A 54 22.27 3.27 -24.55
C GLU A 54 22.81 4.71 -24.56
N HIS A 55 21.91 5.68 -24.36
CA HIS A 55 22.23 7.10 -24.30
C HIS A 55 22.44 7.62 -22.88
N ASN A 56 22.10 6.83 -21.85
CA ASN A 56 22.27 7.20 -20.46
C ASN A 56 23.73 7.02 -20.01
N VAL A 57 24.53 8.09 -20.11
CA VAL A 57 25.94 8.02 -19.74
C VAL A 57 26.14 7.83 -18.23
N ALA A 58 25.16 8.18 -17.40
CA ALA A 58 25.24 7.99 -15.95
C ALA A 58 25.30 6.49 -15.58
N ASP A 59 24.68 5.61 -16.36
CA ASP A 59 24.72 4.16 -16.13
C ASP A 59 26.13 3.58 -16.35
N LYS A 60 26.93 4.16 -17.26
CA LYS A 60 28.33 3.74 -17.43
C LYS A 60 29.16 4.01 -16.19
N VAL A 61 28.86 5.09 -15.47
CA VAL A 61 29.58 5.46 -14.25
C VAL A 61 29.10 4.66 -13.05
N SER A 62 27.80 4.39 -12.94
CA SER A 62 27.23 3.59 -11.84
C SER A 62 27.77 2.16 -11.82
N ARG A 63 28.18 1.59 -12.97
CA ARG A 63 28.76 0.25 -13.10
C ARG A 63 30.27 0.16 -12.77
N GLY A 64 30.92 1.27 -12.46
CA GLY A 64 32.34 1.29 -12.09
C GLY A 64 33.28 1.29 -13.29
N VAL A 65 33.36 2.42 -13.99
CA VAL A 65 34.35 2.68 -15.05
C VAL A 65 35.58 3.39 -14.48
N SER A 66 36.77 2.99 -14.91
CA SER A 66 38.03 3.67 -14.58
C SER A 66 38.03 5.10 -15.12
N VAL A 67 38.55 6.05 -14.34
CA VAL A 67 38.63 7.47 -14.73
C VAL A 67 39.35 7.69 -16.06
N LYS A 68 40.33 6.83 -16.40
CA LYS A 68 41.07 6.91 -17.68
C LYS A 68 40.18 6.61 -18.89
N ASP A 69 39.09 5.88 -18.67
CA ASP A 69 38.14 5.41 -19.67
C ASP A 69 36.86 6.28 -19.68
N LEU A 70 36.72 7.20 -18.74
CA LEU A 70 35.69 8.27 -18.73
C LEU A 70 36.03 9.36 -19.77
N LYS A 71 35.95 9.00 -21.05
CA LYS A 71 36.18 9.89 -22.21
C LYS A 71 34.95 9.94 -23.12
N GLY A 72 34.96 10.85 -24.10
CA GLY A 72 33.88 11.00 -25.07
C GLY A 72 32.57 11.45 -24.41
N ALA A 73 31.49 10.69 -24.61
CA ALA A 73 30.13 11.08 -24.19
C ALA A 73 29.97 11.43 -22.71
N TRP A 74 30.84 10.95 -21.81
CA TRP A 74 30.84 11.36 -20.40
C TRP A 74 31.26 12.81 -20.21
N LYS A 75 32.34 13.21 -20.90
CA LYS A 75 32.89 14.56 -20.81
C LYS A 75 32.14 15.54 -21.71
N ASP A 76 31.85 15.09 -22.93
CA ASP A 76 31.36 15.95 -24.01
C ASP A 76 29.82 15.93 -24.14
N GLY A 77 29.17 15.10 -23.32
CA GLY A 77 27.75 14.79 -23.40
C GLY A 77 27.42 13.83 -24.56
N PRO A 78 26.24 13.17 -24.52
CA PRO A 78 25.67 12.50 -25.68
C PRO A 78 25.56 13.44 -26.88
N ALA A 79 25.81 12.90 -28.09
CA ALA A 79 25.75 13.69 -29.32
C ALA A 79 24.39 14.38 -29.53
N PHE A 80 23.29 13.72 -29.14
CA PHE A 80 21.94 14.25 -29.32
C PHE A 80 21.69 15.55 -28.54
N LEU A 81 22.42 15.82 -27.45
CA LEU A 81 22.28 17.07 -26.70
C LEU A 81 22.69 18.31 -27.51
N ARG A 82 23.41 18.13 -28.61
CA ARG A 82 23.80 19.20 -29.54
C ARG A 82 22.80 19.41 -30.66
N LEU A 83 21.84 18.49 -30.80
CA LEU A 83 20.76 18.60 -31.77
C LEU A 83 19.62 19.44 -31.17
N PRO A 84 18.75 20.03 -32.02
CA PRO A 84 17.50 20.60 -31.57
C PRO A 84 16.72 19.63 -30.68
N GLU A 85 16.02 20.15 -29.69
CA GLU A 85 15.28 19.36 -28.69
C GLU A 85 14.22 18.45 -29.32
N GLU A 86 13.71 18.86 -30.48
CA GLU A 86 12.74 18.12 -31.29
C GLU A 86 13.30 16.79 -31.80
N GLU A 87 14.62 16.74 -32.01
CA GLU A 87 15.39 15.58 -32.50
C GLU A 87 15.95 14.72 -31.36
N TRP A 88 15.73 15.11 -30.10
CA TRP A 88 16.17 14.29 -28.98
C TRP A 88 15.46 12.94 -28.97
N PRO A 89 16.10 11.87 -28.45
CA PRO A 89 15.50 10.55 -28.40
C PRO A 89 14.17 10.57 -27.65
N LYS A 90 13.07 10.38 -28.38
CA LYS A 90 11.73 10.24 -27.82
C LYS A 90 11.40 8.76 -27.73
N CYS A 91 11.65 8.18 -26.56
CA CYS A 91 11.04 6.90 -26.23
C CYS A 91 9.92 7.16 -25.24
N ILE A 92 8.70 6.76 -25.61
CA ILE A 92 7.57 6.65 -24.68
C ILE A 92 7.23 5.15 -24.58
N PRO A 93 8.07 4.32 -23.95
CA PRO A 93 7.65 2.96 -23.72
C PRO A 93 6.57 3.03 -22.62
N LYS A 94 5.46 2.31 -22.81
CA LYS A 94 4.40 2.26 -21.80
C LYS A 94 5.00 1.60 -20.56
N ALA A 95 4.91 2.29 -19.43
CA ALA A 95 5.32 1.71 -18.17
C ALA A 95 4.45 0.49 -17.86
N ASP A 96 5.07 -0.58 -17.37
CA ASP A 96 4.32 -1.73 -16.90
C ASP A 96 3.58 -1.34 -15.61
N VAL A 97 2.25 -1.29 -15.71
CA VAL A 97 1.37 -0.91 -14.60
C VAL A 97 1.54 -1.88 -13.44
N ILE A 98 1.82 -3.17 -13.70
CA ILE A 98 2.02 -4.18 -12.67
C ILE A 98 3.26 -3.83 -11.84
N GLU A 99 4.37 -3.44 -12.49
CA GLU A 99 5.61 -3.06 -11.81
C GLU A 99 5.45 -1.78 -10.99
N ILE A 100 4.70 -0.80 -11.49
CA ILE A 100 4.39 0.43 -10.73
C ILE A 100 3.55 0.09 -9.49
N ASP A 101 2.53 -0.75 -9.66
CA ASP A 101 1.56 -1.06 -8.62
C ASP A 101 2.13 -1.90 -7.49
N LYS A 102 3.21 -2.67 -7.73
CA LYS A 102 3.97 -3.36 -6.66
C LYS A 102 4.41 -2.43 -5.54
N GLU A 103 4.65 -1.17 -5.85
CA GLU A 103 5.13 -0.17 -4.90
C GLU A 103 4.03 0.76 -4.38
N LYS A 104 2.78 0.61 -4.84
CA LYS A 104 1.65 1.28 -4.21
C LYS A 104 1.40 0.72 -2.80
N LYS A 105 0.97 1.59 -1.89
CA LYS A 105 0.50 1.16 -0.57
C LYS A 105 -0.70 0.24 -0.76
N LYS A 106 -0.71 -0.87 -0.03
CA LYS A 106 -1.91 -1.71 0.06
C LYS A 106 -2.95 -0.95 0.88
N GLU A 107 -4.03 -0.55 0.25
CA GLU A 107 -5.16 0.07 0.95
C GLU A 107 -5.83 -1.01 1.80
N SER A 108 -5.87 -0.80 3.12
CA SER A 108 -6.69 -1.58 4.03
C SER A 108 -8.08 -0.94 4.04
N THR A 109 -9.05 -1.59 3.41
CA THR A 109 -10.45 -1.21 3.57
C THR A 109 -10.86 -1.49 5.01
N VAL A 110 -10.98 -0.44 5.81
CA VAL A 110 -11.48 -0.54 7.19
C VAL A 110 -13.00 -0.41 7.14
N LEU A 111 -13.71 -1.48 7.44
CA LEU A 111 -15.16 -1.44 7.65
C LEU A 111 -15.43 -1.01 9.09
N LEU A 112 -16.03 0.16 9.28
CA LEU A 112 -16.53 0.58 10.59
C LEU A 112 -17.82 -0.20 10.89
N THR A 113 -17.77 -1.16 11.81
CA THR A 113 -18.97 -1.84 12.30
C THR A 113 -19.48 -1.13 13.55
N ARG A 114 -20.79 -0.87 13.60
CA ARG A 114 -21.45 -0.41 14.82
C ARG A 114 -21.69 -1.65 15.69
N GLY A 115 -21.31 -1.61 16.97
CA GLY A 115 -21.67 -2.67 17.91
C GLY A 115 -23.20 -2.78 17.97
N VAL A 116 -23.74 -3.94 17.58
CA VAL A 116 -25.17 -4.22 17.74
C VAL A 116 -25.36 -4.68 19.19
N GLU A 117 -25.88 -3.81 20.05
CA GLU A 117 -26.39 -4.24 21.34
C GLU A 117 -27.61 -5.13 21.14
N GLY A 118 -27.65 -6.28 21.82
CA GLY A 118 -28.79 -7.20 21.74
C GLY A 118 -28.86 -8.00 20.43
N ALA A 119 -27.72 -8.44 19.89
CA ALA A 119 -27.67 -9.34 18.73
C ALA A 119 -28.55 -10.60 18.89
N ILE A 120 -28.78 -11.04 20.14
CA ILE A 120 -29.75 -12.07 20.50
C ILE A 120 -30.89 -11.42 21.27
N ASP A 121 -32.10 -11.45 20.72
CA ASP A 121 -33.30 -10.94 21.38
C ASP A 121 -33.88 -12.01 22.31
N TYR A 122 -33.57 -11.90 23.61
CA TYR A 122 -34.02 -12.83 24.64
C TYR A 122 -35.55 -12.90 24.77
N LYS A 123 -36.29 -11.86 24.37
CA LYS A 123 -37.76 -11.82 24.46
C LYS A 123 -38.44 -12.80 23.50
N LYS A 124 -37.72 -13.28 22.48
CA LYS A 124 -38.21 -14.27 21.52
C LYS A 124 -38.15 -15.71 22.03
N PHE A 125 -37.57 -15.94 23.21
CA PHE A 125 -37.38 -17.26 23.78
C PHE A 125 -38.35 -17.51 24.93
N SER A 126 -39.13 -18.59 24.83
CA SER A 126 -40.09 -19.02 25.86
C SER A 126 -39.47 -19.90 26.96
N SER A 127 -38.19 -20.25 26.84
CA SER A 127 -37.48 -21.12 27.78
C SER A 127 -36.04 -20.67 28.00
N TRP A 128 -35.67 -20.53 29.27
CA TRP A 128 -34.32 -20.20 29.71
C TRP A 128 -33.27 -21.18 29.15
N ARG A 129 -33.55 -22.48 29.22
CA ARG A 129 -32.66 -23.51 28.67
C ARG A 129 -32.44 -23.36 27.17
N ASN A 130 -33.48 -22.99 26.42
CA ASN A 130 -33.36 -22.80 24.98
C ASN A 130 -32.50 -21.56 24.66
N LEU A 131 -32.71 -20.46 25.38
CA LEU A 131 -31.91 -19.24 25.25
C LEU A 131 -30.42 -19.50 25.51
N ILE A 132 -30.09 -20.21 26.60
CA ILE A 132 -28.71 -20.58 26.92
C ILE A 132 -28.08 -21.42 25.80
N ARG A 133 -28.79 -22.45 25.32
CA ARG A 133 -28.27 -23.34 24.26
C ARG A 133 -27.99 -22.57 22.96
N VAL A 134 -28.91 -21.72 22.52
CA VAL A 134 -28.71 -20.91 21.32
C VAL A 134 -27.54 -19.95 21.49
N THR A 135 -27.44 -19.30 22.64
CA THR A 135 -26.33 -18.39 22.95
C THR A 135 -24.98 -19.13 22.95
N ALA A 136 -24.92 -20.33 23.53
CA ALA A 136 -23.72 -21.17 23.53
C ALA A 136 -23.31 -21.59 22.11
N TYR A 137 -24.25 -21.95 21.25
CA TYR A 137 -23.97 -22.24 19.84
C TYR A 137 -23.44 -21.01 19.08
N VAL A 138 -23.99 -19.82 19.35
CA VAL A 138 -23.50 -18.56 18.75
C VAL A 138 -22.06 -18.29 19.20
N PHE A 139 -21.74 -18.44 20.49
CA PHE A 139 -20.37 -18.27 20.99
C PHE A 139 -19.40 -19.29 20.40
N ARG A 140 -19.81 -20.56 20.26
CA ARG A 140 -19.01 -21.58 19.58
C ARG A 140 -18.76 -21.20 18.13
N PHE A 141 -19.79 -20.78 17.41
CA PHE A 141 -19.67 -20.32 16.02
C PHE A 141 -18.64 -19.18 15.89
N LEU A 142 -18.74 -18.16 16.75
CA LEU A 142 -17.78 -17.06 16.78
C LEU A 142 -16.35 -17.52 17.10
N THR A 143 -16.20 -18.51 17.98
CA THR A 143 -14.91 -19.09 18.33
C THR A 143 -14.29 -19.83 17.14
N ASN A 144 -15.07 -20.68 16.46
CA ASN A 144 -14.65 -21.39 15.26
C ASN A 144 -14.28 -20.43 14.12
N LEU A 145 -15.02 -19.32 13.95
CA LEU A 145 -14.65 -18.28 12.97
C LEU A 145 -13.30 -17.64 13.28
N LYS A 146 -12.98 -17.42 14.56
CA LYS A 146 -11.70 -16.83 14.98
C LYS A 146 -10.52 -17.81 14.86
N ALA A 147 -10.76 -19.11 15.09
CA ALA A 147 -9.74 -20.15 15.09
C ALA A 147 -9.27 -20.59 13.69
N LYS A 148 -9.90 -20.12 12.60
CA LYS A 148 -9.64 -20.52 11.20
C LYS A 148 -9.78 -22.03 10.88
N CYS A 149 -10.09 -22.88 11.87
CA CYS A 149 -10.47 -24.29 11.74
C CYS A 149 -11.64 -24.61 12.68
N LEU A 150 -12.49 -25.58 12.32
CA LEU A 150 -13.57 -26.08 13.17
C LEU A 150 -13.00 -26.93 14.31
N GLU A 151 -12.73 -26.31 15.47
CA GLU A 151 -12.22 -27.04 16.65
C GLU A 151 -13.30 -27.84 17.39
N LYS A 152 -14.56 -27.40 17.34
CA LYS A 152 -15.66 -28.01 18.11
C LYS A 152 -16.85 -28.30 17.22
N ASP A 153 -17.10 -29.60 17.00
CA ASP A 153 -18.26 -30.14 16.29
C ASP A 153 -18.83 -31.34 17.07
N GLY A 154 -19.94 -31.12 17.78
CA GLY A 154 -20.48 -32.10 18.74
C GLY A 154 -21.50 -31.49 19.73
N PRO A 155 -21.96 -32.23 20.74
CA PRO A 155 -22.85 -31.71 21.79
C PRO A 155 -22.23 -30.49 22.51
N LEU A 156 -23.08 -29.60 23.04
CA LEU A 156 -22.62 -28.48 23.86
C LEU A 156 -21.97 -29.00 25.15
N SER A 157 -20.78 -28.48 25.45
CA SER A 157 -20.10 -28.80 26.71
C SER A 157 -20.74 -28.05 27.88
N VAL A 158 -20.52 -28.53 29.10
CA VAL A 158 -21.03 -27.90 30.31
C VAL A 158 -20.45 -26.49 30.47
N GLU A 159 -19.20 -26.30 30.07
CA GLU A 159 -18.49 -25.02 30.12
C GLU A 159 -19.10 -24.00 29.14
N GLU A 160 -19.50 -24.42 27.94
CA GLU A 160 -20.15 -23.53 26.97
C GLU A 160 -21.53 -23.08 27.44
N LEU A 161 -22.28 -23.98 28.07
CA LEU A 161 -23.57 -23.65 28.68
C LEU A 161 -23.39 -22.69 29.86
N SER A 162 -22.41 -22.96 30.74
CA SER A 162 -22.09 -22.11 31.89
C SER A 162 -21.65 -20.70 31.45
N MET A 163 -20.82 -20.60 30.41
CA MET A 163 -20.39 -19.32 29.84
C MET A 163 -21.56 -18.53 29.26
N ALA A 164 -22.47 -19.20 28.54
CA ALA A 164 -23.67 -18.56 28.00
C ALA A 164 -24.61 -18.07 29.11
N GLU A 165 -24.79 -18.86 30.17
CA GLU A 165 -25.58 -18.49 31.34
C GLU A 165 -24.99 -17.28 32.09
N ASN A 166 -23.70 -17.31 32.39
CA ASN A 166 -23.01 -16.22 33.07
C ASN A 166 -23.03 -14.92 32.27
N ASN A 167 -23.01 -15.00 30.93
CA ASN A 167 -23.14 -13.82 30.08
C ASN A 167 -24.49 -13.13 30.32
N TRP A 168 -25.60 -13.87 30.24
CA TRP A 168 -26.93 -13.31 30.47
C TRP A 168 -27.12 -12.80 31.89
N ILE A 169 -26.57 -13.48 32.90
CA ILE A 169 -26.63 -12.99 34.29
C ILE A 169 -25.94 -11.63 34.39
N ARG A 170 -24.72 -11.51 33.85
CA ARG A 170 -23.95 -10.27 33.87
C ARG A 170 -24.63 -9.14 33.09
N GLU A 171 -25.12 -9.42 31.89
CA GLU A 171 -25.82 -8.41 31.08
C GLU A 171 -27.07 -7.86 31.78
N ASN A 172 -27.76 -8.68 32.56
CA ASN A 172 -28.95 -8.25 33.30
C ASN A 172 -28.60 -7.56 34.63
N THR A 173 -27.55 -7.97 35.34
CA THR A 173 -27.12 -7.27 36.56
C THR A 173 -26.53 -5.88 36.26
N GLU A 174 -25.79 -5.73 35.16
CA GLU A 174 -25.26 -4.44 34.69
C GLU A 174 -26.35 -3.48 34.22
N LYS A 175 -27.49 -3.99 33.72
CA LYS A 175 -28.66 -3.17 33.33
C LYS A 175 -29.49 -2.68 34.52
N VAL A 176 -29.48 -3.40 35.66
CA VAL A 176 -30.25 -3.03 36.86
C VAL A 176 -29.52 -2.00 37.73
N THR A 177 -28.20 -1.86 37.56
CA THR A 177 -27.36 -0.91 38.31
C THR A 177 -27.12 0.43 37.61
N ARG A 178 -27.74 0.65 36.44
CA ARG A 178 -27.81 1.93 35.73
C ARG A 178 -29.24 2.46 35.74
#